data_AF-A0A8J5MGP7-F1
#
_entry.id   AF-A0A8J5MGP7-F1
#
_cell.length_a   1.000
_cell.length_b   1.000
_cell.length_c   1.000
_cell.angle_alpha   90.00
_cell.angle_beta   90.00
_cell.angle_gamma   90.00
#
_symmetry.space_group_name_H-M   'P 1'
#
loop_
_entity.id
_entity.type
_entity.pdbx_description
1 polymer ?
#
loop_
_entity_poly.entity_id
_entity_poly.type
_entity_poly.pdbx_seq_one_letter_code
_entity_poly.pdbx_strand_id
1 'polypeptide(L)'
;MADVLLVTILVSQAAMYLLVAYMFRALRRKHRERSTSELQQALIAREETTGEHRVDISKLYVDATYFFNVNSKQWIGEEHLAYYFAFGRLVGRALLEGEVMGFHFASALLKVILGIPITFRDYEDLDPVTYKSVEWMLEHNGADKLGLDLTATRRDAVGNLVTVELVPSGGNISVTDENKREFAERWLRYFLLESVSDQLYVFLKGLYQVIPRQILMLFDAEELDYVLCGCDSIDVTDWEAHTNCSQNLTGTRVLRWFWELVREMHPEYHRRLLQFATGCSRVPIGGFRHLTSHDGQICPFTLKGVHSPYIRSHSCFNRLDLPLTPSQAELREVLYATLSTETYGFTTA
;
A
#
# COMPACT_ATOMS: atom_id res chain seq x y z
N MET A 1 21.88 -27.92 -12.00
CA MET A 1 20.58 -28.00 -11.30
C MET A 1 20.29 -26.74 -10.46
N ALA A 2 21.29 -26.03 -9.93
CA ALA A 2 21.09 -24.75 -9.24
C ALA A 2 20.70 -23.59 -10.19
N ASP A 3 21.22 -23.56 -11.41
CA ASP A 3 20.95 -22.45 -12.37
C ASP A 3 19.52 -22.41 -12.91
N VAL A 4 18.84 -23.57 -12.98
CA VAL A 4 17.43 -23.63 -13.42
C VAL A 4 16.49 -23.16 -12.30
N LEU A 5 16.87 -23.35 -11.03
CA LEU A 5 16.10 -22.86 -9.89
C LEU A 5 16.19 -21.33 -9.79
N LEU A 6 17.39 -20.76 -9.99
CA LEU A 6 17.62 -19.32 -9.93
C LEU A 6 16.91 -18.57 -11.07
N VAL A 7 16.91 -19.13 -12.29
CA VAL A 7 16.17 -18.57 -13.43
C VAL A 7 14.66 -18.70 -13.24
N THR A 8 14.16 -19.75 -12.60
CA THR A 8 12.73 -19.88 -12.26
C THR A 8 12.32 -18.89 -11.17
N ILE A 9 13.19 -18.59 -10.20
CA ILE A 9 12.96 -17.60 -9.13
C ILE A 9 13.02 -16.17 -9.68
N LEU A 10 13.97 -15.85 -10.55
CA LEU A 10 14.10 -14.50 -11.16
C LEU A 10 12.97 -14.22 -12.18
N VAL A 11 12.58 -15.24 -12.97
CA VAL A 11 11.39 -15.15 -13.83
C VAL A 11 10.11 -15.04 -12.98
N SER A 12 10.07 -15.67 -11.80
CA SER A 12 8.99 -15.50 -10.82
C SER A 12 8.92 -14.09 -10.28
N GLN A 13 10.02 -13.42 -9.95
CA GLN A 13 10.02 -12.06 -9.36
C GLN A 13 9.52 -10.99 -10.35
N ALA A 14 9.97 -11.03 -11.61
CA ALA A 14 9.49 -10.12 -12.65
C ALA A 14 8.03 -10.41 -13.07
N ALA A 15 7.66 -11.70 -13.17
CA ALA A 15 6.27 -12.10 -13.41
C ALA A 15 5.36 -11.74 -12.23
N MET A 16 5.87 -11.76 -11.00
CA MET A 16 5.21 -11.36 -9.76
C MET A 16 5.03 -9.84 -9.69
N TYR A 17 6.04 -9.04 -10.05
CA TYR A 17 5.87 -7.60 -10.23
C TYR A 17 4.90 -7.28 -11.36
N LEU A 18 4.88 -8.06 -12.45
CA LEU A 18 3.90 -7.91 -13.52
C LEU A 18 2.51 -8.39 -13.11
N LEU A 19 2.37 -9.40 -12.26
CA LEU A 19 1.10 -9.92 -11.74
C LEU A 19 0.51 -8.96 -10.72
N VAL A 20 1.33 -8.48 -9.79
CA VAL A 20 1.00 -7.39 -8.87
C VAL A 20 0.68 -6.14 -9.71
N ALA A 21 1.53 -5.69 -10.62
CA ALA A 21 1.23 -4.54 -11.48
C ALA A 21 0.02 -4.75 -12.40
N TYR A 22 -0.31 -5.97 -12.82
CA TYR A 22 -1.49 -6.29 -13.65
C TYR A 22 -2.77 -6.29 -12.81
N MET A 23 -2.77 -6.98 -11.67
CA MET A 23 -3.85 -6.94 -10.66
C MET A 23 -4.08 -5.49 -10.22
N PHE A 24 -3.00 -4.75 -9.93
CA PHE A 24 -3.07 -3.35 -9.50
C PHE A 24 -3.39 -2.38 -10.65
N ARG A 25 -2.97 -2.59 -11.90
CA ARG A 25 -3.43 -1.76 -13.04
C ARG A 25 -4.91 -1.98 -13.31
N ALA A 26 -5.41 -3.20 -13.15
CA ALA A 26 -6.84 -3.51 -13.23
C ALA A 26 -7.62 -2.90 -12.05
N LEU A 27 -7.07 -2.90 -10.84
CA LEU A 27 -7.69 -2.31 -9.64
C LEU A 27 -7.62 -0.76 -9.61
N ARG A 28 -6.48 -0.15 -10.00
CA ARG A 28 -6.25 1.32 -10.03
C ARG A 28 -7.12 2.03 -11.07
N ARG A 29 -7.43 1.41 -12.21
CA ARG A 29 -8.18 2.06 -13.29
C ARG A 29 -9.64 2.34 -12.93
N LYS A 30 -10.22 1.58 -11.98
CA LYS A 30 -11.65 1.60 -11.66
C LYS A 30 -12.02 1.97 -10.22
N HIS A 31 -11.08 1.98 -9.27
CA HIS A 31 -11.32 2.71 -8.00
C HIS A 31 -11.53 4.22 -8.24
N ARG A 32 -11.00 4.71 -9.38
CA ARG A 32 -11.25 6.03 -9.97
C ARG A 32 -12.74 6.35 -10.24
N GLU A 33 -13.62 5.35 -10.21
CA GLU A 33 -15.05 5.46 -10.55
C GLU A 33 -16.01 5.10 -9.40
N ARG A 34 -15.50 4.71 -8.21
CA ARG A 34 -16.34 4.07 -7.17
C ARG A 34 -16.05 4.56 -5.76
N SER A 35 -16.71 5.65 -5.38
CA SER A 35 -17.19 5.89 -4.01
C SER A 35 -18.44 6.77 -4.08
N THR A 36 -19.58 6.14 -4.34
CA THR A 36 -20.89 6.73 -4.04
C THR A 36 -21.82 5.60 -3.66
N SER A 37 -21.94 5.36 -2.35
CA SER A 37 -23.06 4.60 -1.78
C SER A 37 -24.33 5.45 -1.84
N GLU A 38 -25.52 4.84 -1.80
CA GLU A 38 -26.78 5.60 -1.72
C GLU A 38 -26.89 6.38 -0.42
N LEU A 39 -26.28 5.91 0.67
CA LEU A 39 -26.07 6.68 1.91
C LEU A 39 -25.28 7.96 1.64
N GLN A 40 -24.19 7.84 0.87
CA GLN A 40 -23.38 8.97 0.45
C GLN A 40 -24.18 9.92 -0.48
N GLN A 41 -25.03 9.42 -1.37
CA GLN A 41 -25.90 10.26 -2.22
C GLN A 41 -27.05 10.92 -1.45
N ALA A 42 -27.67 10.20 -0.51
CA ALA A 42 -28.75 10.71 0.34
C ALA A 42 -28.25 11.76 1.34
N LEU A 43 -27.01 11.63 1.81
CA LEU A 43 -26.39 12.59 2.73
C LEU A 43 -25.71 13.74 2.00
N ILE A 44 -25.10 13.54 0.82
CA ILE A 44 -24.66 14.65 -0.06
C ILE A 44 -25.85 15.52 -0.47
N ALA A 45 -26.98 14.91 -0.85
CA ALA A 45 -28.21 15.64 -1.15
C ALA A 45 -28.75 16.44 0.05
N ARG A 46 -28.35 16.09 1.28
CA ARG A 46 -28.71 16.80 2.51
C ARG A 46 -27.67 17.85 2.91
N GLU A 47 -26.37 17.61 2.69
CA GLU A 47 -25.30 18.59 2.93
C GLU A 47 -25.37 19.77 1.98
N GLU A 48 -25.83 19.57 0.74
CA GLU A 48 -26.12 20.64 -0.22
C GLU A 48 -27.22 21.60 0.29
N THR A 49 -28.02 21.19 1.29
CA THR A 49 -29.04 22.05 1.91
C THR A 49 -28.57 22.78 3.17
N THR A 50 -27.41 22.41 3.76
CA THR A 50 -26.93 22.99 5.04
C THR A 50 -25.60 23.74 4.96
N GLY A 51 -24.90 23.70 3.83
CA GLY A 51 -23.92 24.72 3.45
C GLY A 51 -22.79 24.98 4.46
N GLU A 52 -22.01 23.96 4.84
CA GLU A 52 -20.70 24.19 5.47
C GLU A 52 -19.75 22.99 5.23
N HIS A 53 -18.49 23.31 4.94
CA HIS A 53 -17.32 22.43 4.72
C HIS A 53 -17.19 21.66 3.37
N ARG A 54 -16.48 22.27 2.41
CA ARG A 54 -15.87 21.56 1.26
C ARG A 54 -14.68 20.71 1.74
N VAL A 55 -14.84 19.39 1.78
CA VAL A 55 -13.73 18.44 1.94
C VAL A 55 -12.87 18.46 0.67
N ASP A 56 -11.57 18.73 0.82
CA ASP A 56 -10.61 18.73 -0.28
C ASP A 56 -10.28 17.29 -0.70
N ILE A 57 -10.99 16.83 -1.73
CA ILE A 57 -10.95 15.47 -2.26
C ILE A 57 -9.54 15.10 -2.76
N SER A 58 -8.69 16.08 -3.09
CA SER A 58 -7.35 15.85 -3.64
C SER A 58 -6.35 15.24 -2.65
N LYS A 59 -6.57 15.40 -1.34
CA LYS A 59 -5.73 14.80 -0.28
C LYS A 59 -5.99 13.32 0.00
N LEU A 60 -7.10 12.76 -0.50
CA LEU A 60 -7.47 11.35 -0.33
C LEU A 60 -6.70 10.38 -1.26
N TYR A 61 -5.84 10.89 -2.15
CA TYR A 61 -5.32 10.11 -3.29
C TYR A 61 -3.83 9.71 -3.18
N VAL A 62 -3.14 10.03 -2.08
CA VAL A 62 -1.70 9.70 -1.92
C VAL A 62 -1.48 8.37 -1.20
N ASP A 63 -2.44 7.88 -0.41
CA ASP A 63 -2.33 6.66 0.41
C ASP A 63 -3.35 5.60 -0.03
N ALA A 64 -3.10 4.94 -1.15
CA ALA A 64 -4.01 3.90 -1.65
C ALA A 64 -3.86 2.62 -0.81
N THR A 65 -4.64 2.55 0.25
CA THR A 65 -4.81 1.38 1.12
C THR A 65 -5.52 0.24 0.39
N TYR A 66 -4.95 -0.96 0.42
CA TYR A 66 -5.48 -2.12 -0.30
C TYR A 66 -6.48 -2.92 0.55
N PHE A 67 -7.61 -3.24 -0.08
CA PHE A 67 -8.59 -4.21 0.42
C PHE A 67 -9.09 -5.11 -0.71
N PHE A 68 -9.74 -6.22 -0.36
CA PHE A 68 -10.20 -7.19 -1.35
C PHE A 68 -11.38 -6.69 -2.17
N ASN A 69 -11.40 -7.10 -3.44
CA ASN A 69 -12.44 -6.72 -4.37
C ASN A 69 -13.54 -7.79 -4.38
N VAL A 70 -14.72 -7.39 -3.93
CA VAL A 70 -15.96 -8.18 -3.94
C VAL A 70 -16.34 -8.70 -5.34
N ASN A 71 -15.93 -7.98 -6.39
CA ASN A 71 -16.24 -8.29 -7.79
C ASN A 71 -15.08 -9.00 -8.50
N SER A 72 -14.10 -9.49 -7.76
CA SER A 72 -12.88 -10.09 -8.33
C SER A 72 -13.15 -11.24 -9.31
N LYS A 73 -14.16 -12.08 -9.04
CA LYS A 73 -14.58 -13.15 -9.96
C LYS A 73 -14.95 -12.62 -11.36
N GLN A 74 -15.72 -11.53 -11.42
CA GLN A 74 -16.16 -10.97 -12.70
C GLN A 74 -15.02 -10.23 -13.42
N TRP A 75 -14.01 -9.75 -12.69
CA TRP A 75 -12.92 -8.96 -13.25
C TRP A 75 -11.75 -9.82 -13.72
N ILE A 76 -11.44 -10.86 -12.97
CA ILE A 76 -10.28 -11.73 -13.18
C ILE A 76 -10.70 -13.05 -13.84
N GLY A 77 -11.95 -13.48 -13.67
CA GLY A 77 -12.48 -14.75 -14.14
C GLY A 77 -12.55 -15.81 -13.03
N GLU A 78 -12.86 -17.05 -13.42
CA GLU A 78 -13.04 -18.18 -12.49
C GLU A 78 -11.81 -18.45 -11.61
N GLU A 79 -10.62 -18.13 -12.10
CA GLU A 79 -9.35 -18.35 -11.39
C GLU A 79 -9.02 -17.29 -10.33
N HIS A 80 -9.91 -16.31 -10.06
CA HIS A 80 -9.63 -15.22 -9.12
C HIS A 80 -9.16 -15.69 -7.73
N LEU A 81 -9.70 -16.79 -7.21
CA LEU A 81 -9.30 -17.36 -5.92
C LEU A 81 -7.88 -17.93 -5.95
N ALA A 82 -7.44 -18.49 -7.08
CA ALA A 82 -6.06 -18.96 -7.23
C ALA A 82 -5.07 -17.79 -7.14
N TYR A 83 -5.44 -16.63 -7.70
CA TYR A 83 -4.64 -15.41 -7.57
C TYR A 83 -4.59 -14.89 -6.13
N TYR A 84 -5.69 -14.89 -5.39
CA TYR A 84 -5.69 -14.52 -3.97
C TYR A 84 -4.86 -15.48 -3.11
N PHE A 85 -4.93 -16.78 -3.38
CA PHE A 85 -4.08 -17.77 -2.72
C PHE A 85 -2.59 -17.54 -2.99
N ALA A 86 -2.23 -17.32 -4.27
CA ALA A 86 -0.86 -17.00 -4.66
C ALA A 86 -0.38 -15.68 -4.03
N PHE A 87 -1.27 -14.67 -3.97
CA PHE A 87 -0.98 -13.39 -3.32
C PHE A 87 -0.72 -13.55 -1.82
N GLY A 88 -1.52 -14.36 -1.12
CA GLY A 88 -1.26 -14.69 0.28
C GLY A 88 0.13 -15.32 0.48
N ARG A 89 0.51 -16.29 -0.37
CA ARG A 89 1.86 -16.89 -0.34
C ARG A 89 2.95 -15.87 -0.61
N LEU A 90 2.73 -14.95 -1.55
CA LEU A 90 3.65 -13.88 -1.86
C LEU A 90 3.89 -12.96 -0.66
N VAL A 91 2.83 -12.51 0.00
CA VAL A 91 2.92 -11.70 1.22
C VAL A 91 3.69 -12.44 2.31
N GLY A 92 3.39 -13.72 2.52
CA GLY A 92 4.12 -14.54 3.48
C GLY A 92 5.60 -14.69 3.15
N ARG A 93 5.95 -14.76 1.86
CA ARG A 93 7.34 -14.83 1.41
C ARG A 93 8.06 -13.51 1.65
N ALA A 94 7.43 -12.39 1.31
CA ALA A 94 7.96 -11.05 1.54
C ALA A 94 8.27 -10.84 3.04
N LEU A 95 7.34 -11.23 3.92
CA LEU A 95 7.53 -11.17 5.37
C LEU A 95 8.71 -12.01 5.87
N LEU A 96 8.92 -13.22 5.32
CA LEU A 96 10.04 -14.07 5.72
C LEU A 96 11.40 -13.56 5.25
N GLU A 97 11.44 -12.90 4.09
CA GLU A 97 12.67 -12.39 3.47
C GLU A 97 12.98 -10.95 3.91
N GLY A 98 12.06 -10.28 4.60
CA GLY A 98 12.20 -8.87 4.98
C GLY A 98 12.03 -7.91 3.79
N GLU A 99 11.34 -8.36 2.74
CA GLU A 99 11.04 -7.57 1.55
C GLU A 99 9.79 -6.71 1.78
N VAL A 100 9.84 -5.45 1.32
CA VAL A 100 8.71 -4.52 1.44
C VAL A 100 7.90 -4.46 0.15
N MET A 101 6.58 -4.36 0.27
CA MET A 101 5.65 -4.47 -0.87
C MET A 101 5.26 -3.12 -1.49
N GLY A 102 5.56 -2.00 -0.83
CA GLY A 102 5.35 -0.66 -1.40
C GLY A 102 3.88 -0.21 -1.47
N PHE A 103 2.98 -0.83 -0.71
CA PHE A 103 1.57 -0.41 -0.53
C PHE A 103 1.06 -0.85 0.85
N HIS A 104 0.11 -0.09 1.41
CA HIS A 104 -0.50 -0.38 2.71
C HIS A 104 -1.69 -1.33 2.58
N PHE A 105 -1.86 -2.21 3.55
CA PHE A 105 -3.13 -2.91 3.72
C PHE A 105 -4.08 -2.08 4.57
N ALA A 106 -5.38 -2.26 4.37
CA ALA A 106 -6.35 -1.67 5.29
C ALA A 106 -6.17 -2.23 6.69
N SER A 107 -6.34 -1.37 7.70
CA SER A 107 -6.30 -1.77 9.11
C SER A 107 -7.21 -2.97 9.38
N ALA A 108 -8.41 -2.98 8.79
CA ALA A 108 -9.32 -4.11 8.86
C ALA A 108 -8.70 -5.44 8.37
N LEU A 109 -7.96 -5.41 7.25
CA LEU A 109 -7.32 -6.61 6.69
C LEU A 109 -6.15 -7.07 7.56
N LEU A 110 -5.34 -6.15 8.07
CA LEU A 110 -4.24 -6.43 8.98
C LEU A 110 -4.74 -7.08 10.27
N LYS A 111 -5.81 -6.53 10.86
CA LYS A 111 -6.48 -7.11 12.03
C LYS A 111 -6.99 -8.52 11.75
N VAL A 112 -7.59 -8.76 10.58
CA VAL A 112 -8.02 -10.11 10.18
C VAL A 112 -6.85 -11.09 10.06
N ILE A 113 -5.71 -10.67 9.51
CA ILE A 113 -4.48 -11.49 9.45
C ILE A 113 -3.97 -11.83 10.86
N LEU A 114 -4.06 -10.88 11.80
CA LEU A 114 -3.64 -11.09 13.18
C LEU A 114 -4.68 -11.87 14.00
N GLY A 115 -5.94 -11.92 13.53
CA GLY A 115 -7.09 -12.42 14.27
C GLY A 115 -7.53 -11.49 15.40
N ILE A 116 -7.28 -10.19 15.24
CA ILE A 116 -7.77 -9.12 16.11
C ILE A 116 -9.21 -8.79 15.68
N PRO A 117 -10.16 -8.60 16.62
CA PRO A 117 -11.50 -8.16 16.30
C PRO A 117 -11.51 -6.82 15.54
N ILE A 118 -12.27 -6.77 14.44
CA ILE A 118 -12.54 -5.55 13.70
C ILE A 118 -13.58 -4.69 14.44
N THR A 119 -13.45 -3.38 14.29
CA THR A 119 -14.32 -2.36 14.88
C THR A 119 -14.85 -1.44 13.79
N PHE A 120 -15.88 -0.66 14.12
CA PHE A 120 -16.46 0.28 13.16
C PHE A 120 -15.45 1.32 12.63
N ARG A 121 -14.50 1.72 13.48
CA ARG A 121 -13.40 2.64 13.13
C ARG A 121 -12.49 2.11 12.01
N ASP A 122 -12.37 0.79 11.87
CA ASP A 122 -11.51 0.18 10.85
C ASP A 122 -12.03 0.35 9.42
N TYR A 123 -13.25 0.88 9.27
CA TYR A 123 -13.84 1.23 7.98
C TYR A 123 -13.46 2.65 7.51
N GLU A 124 -13.02 3.52 8.42
CA GLU A 124 -12.64 4.90 8.09
C GLU A 124 -11.55 4.94 7.02
N ASP A 125 -10.55 4.05 7.11
CA ASP A 125 -9.44 3.96 6.14
C ASP A 125 -9.89 3.58 4.72
N LEU A 126 -11.05 2.94 4.58
CA LEU A 126 -11.57 2.46 3.29
C LEU A 126 -12.51 3.48 2.64
N ASP A 127 -13.41 4.03 3.43
CA ASP A 127 -14.39 5.02 2.98
C ASP A 127 -14.74 5.96 4.15
N PRO A 128 -13.95 7.06 4.31
CA PRO A 128 -14.17 8.04 5.36
C PRO A 128 -15.55 8.70 5.29
N VAL A 129 -16.14 8.77 4.09
CA VAL A 129 -17.43 9.45 3.88
C VAL A 129 -18.56 8.57 4.40
N THR A 130 -18.57 7.29 4.03
CA THR A 130 -19.56 6.35 4.55
C THR A 130 -19.35 6.08 6.04
N TYR A 131 -18.11 6.07 6.53
CA TYR A 131 -17.81 6.01 7.97
C TYR A 131 -18.50 7.14 8.73
N LYS A 132 -18.25 8.41 8.35
CA LYS A 132 -18.86 9.59 8.99
C LYS A 132 -20.39 9.59 8.90
N SER A 133 -20.92 9.08 7.79
CA SER A 133 -22.37 8.96 7.57
C SER A 133 -23.03 8.03 8.58
N VAL A 134 -22.45 6.86 8.80
CA VAL A 134 -22.96 5.87 9.76
C VAL A 134 -22.67 6.32 11.19
N GLU A 135 -21.52 6.93 11.47
CA GLU A 135 -21.19 7.56 12.75
C GLU A 135 -22.25 8.60 13.14
N TRP A 136 -22.58 9.52 12.22
CA TRP A 136 -23.61 10.53 12.43
C TRP A 136 -24.97 9.91 12.77
N MET A 137 -25.39 8.86 12.04
CA MET A 137 -26.63 8.14 12.32
C MET A 137 -26.62 7.52 13.72
N LEU A 138 -25.49 6.94 14.14
CA LEU A 138 -25.36 6.35 15.46
C LEU A 138 -25.46 7.39 16.58
N GLU A 139 -25.00 8.62 16.36
CA GLU A 139 -25.02 9.72 17.33
C GLU A 139 -26.35 10.48 17.40
N HIS A 140 -27.15 10.49 16.32
CA HIS A 140 -28.37 11.30 16.22
C HIS A 140 -29.65 10.46 16.23
N ASN A 141 -30.70 10.96 16.87
CA ASN A 141 -32.03 10.34 16.83
C ASN A 141 -32.75 10.64 15.51
N GLY A 142 -33.74 9.82 15.17
CA GLY A 142 -34.55 9.92 13.96
C GLY A 142 -34.05 9.03 12.82
N ALA A 143 -33.41 7.89 13.13
CA ALA A 143 -32.97 6.93 12.12
C ALA A 143 -34.13 6.40 11.25
N ASP A 144 -35.35 6.33 11.80
CA ASP A 144 -36.59 5.97 11.09
C ASP A 144 -36.89 6.88 9.88
N LYS A 145 -36.44 8.14 9.94
CA LYS A 145 -36.66 9.13 8.87
C LYS A 145 -35.67 8.99 7.71
N LEU A 146 -34.62 8.18 7.87
CA LEU A 146 -33.61 7.97 6.84
C LEU A 146 -34.10 7.02 5.73
N GLY A 147 -35.23 6.32 5.93
CA GLY A 147 -35.78 5.40 4.94
C GLY A 147 -34.88 4.19 4.68
N LEU A 148 -34.07 3.81 5.67
CA LEU A 148 -33.17 2.66 5.60
C LEU A 148 -33.88 1.40 6.08
N ASP A 149 -33.42 0.26 5.56
CA ASP A 149 -33.78 -1.08 6.00
C ASP A 149 -32.52 -1.91 6.31
N LEU A 150 -32.67 -3.14 6.80
CA LEU A 150 -31.53 -4.03 7.07
C LEU A 150 -30.98 -4.68 5.80
N THR A 151 -30.70 -3.88 4.78
CA THR A 151 -30.02 -4.28 3.56
C THR A 151 -28.75 -3.47 3.31
N ALA A 152 -27.88 -3.96 2.43
CA ALA A 152 -26.70 -3.25 1.95
C ALA A 152 -26.71 -3.17 0.42
N THR A 153 -26.59 -1.96 -0.11
CA THR A 153 -26.43 -1.73 -1.55
C THR A 153 -24.95 -1.66 -1.92
N ARG A 154 -24.55 -2.41 -2.95
CA ARG A 154 -23.20 -2.34 -3.55
C ARG A 154 -23.25 -2.27 -5.07
N ARG A 155 -22.15 -1.86 -5.71
CA ARG A 155 -22.02 -1.91 -7.17
C ARG A 155 -21.42 -3.23 -7.64
N ASP A 156 -22.05 -3.89 -8.61
CA ASP A 156 -21.51 -5.07 -9.30
C ASP A 156 -20.31 -4.70 -10.20
N ALA A 157 -19.76 -5.63 -10.97
CA ALA A 157 -18.62 -5.34 -11.87
C ALA A 157 -18.91 -4.36 -13.01
N VAL A 158 -20.17 -4.24 -13.42
CA VAL A 158 -20.65 -3.43 -14.55
C VAL A 158 -21.10 -2.04 -14.09
N GLY A 159 -21.32 -1.86 -12.79
CA GLY A 159 -21.72 -0.60 -12.17
C GLY A 159 -23.17 -0.56 -11.69
N ASN A 160 -23.94 -1.64 -11.88
CA ASN A 160 -25.31 -1.74 -11.41
C ASN A 160 -25.37 -1.87 -9.90
N LEU A 161 -26.41 -1.32 -9.29
CA LEU A 161 -26.68 -1.47 -7.87
C LEU A 161 -27.26 -2.87 -7.60
N VAL A 162 -26.70 -3.52 -6.60
CA VAL A 162 -27.11 -4.83 -6.10
C VAL A 162 -27.37 -4.68 -4.61
N THR A 163 -28.62 -4.91 -4.22
CA THR A 163 -29.06 -4.91 -2.83
C THR A 163 -28.93 -6.33 -2.26
N VAL A 164 -28.35 -6.43 -1.07
CA VAL A 164 -28.17 -7.69 -0.35
C VAL A 164 -28.77 -7.56 1.04
N GLU A 165 -29.54 -8.58 1.41
CA GLU A 165 -30.15 -8.71 2.73
C GLU A 165 -29.05 -8.93 3.80
N LEU A 166 -28.95 -8.04 4.80
CA LEU A 166 -27.98 -8.18 5.89
C LEU A 166 -28.44 -9.19 6.96
N VAL A 167 -29.75 -9.39 7.03
CA VAL A 167 -30.43 -10.40 7.85
C VAL A 167 -31.57 -11.02 7.04
N PRO A 168 -32.08 -12.21 7.40
CA PRO A 168 -33.24 -12.78 6.73
C PRO A 168 -34.42 -11.80 6.72
N SER A 169 -34.95 -11.50 5.53
CA SER A 169 -36.03 -10.53 5.33
C SER A 169 -35.73 -9.10 5.82
N GLY A 170 -34.46 -8.69 5.79
CA GLY A 170 -33.98 -7.38 6.21
C GLY A 170 -34.60 -6.20 5.46
N GLY A 171 -34.97 -6.34 4.18
CA GLY A 171 -35.68 -5.34 3.40
C GLY A 171 -37.08 -5.01 3.92
N ASN A 172 -37.63 -5.84 4.83
CA ASN A 172 -38.90 -5.57 5.52
C ASN A 172 -38.70 -5.01 6.94
N ILE A 173 -37.46 -4.79 7.36
CA ILE A 173 -37.11 -4.33 8.71
C ILE A 173 -36.51 -2.94 8.58
N SER A 174 -37.32 -1.91 8.85
CA SER A 174 -36.86 -0.53 8.86
C SER A 174 -35.82 -0.29 9.95
N VAL A 175 -34.83 0.55 9.65
CA VAL A 175 -33.84 1.02 10.62
C VAL A 175 -34.47 2.10 11.49
N THR A 176 -34.42 1.92 12.81
CA THR A 176 -34.94 2.81 13.84
C THR A 176 -33.85 3.13 14.86
N ASP A 177 -34.10 4.06 15.79
CA ASP A 177 -33.12 4.40 16.82
C ASP A 177 -32.79 3.22 17.75
N GLU A 178 -33.71 2.25 17.89
CA GLU A 178 -33.53 1.04 18.68
C GLU A 178 -32.60 0.02 18.01
N ASN A 179 -32.60 -0.07 16.68
CA ASN A 179 -31.86 -1.11 15.93
C ASN A 179 -30.69 -0.58 15.07
N LYS A 180 -30.49 0.75 14.98
CA LYS A 180 -29.42 1.35 14.15
C LYS A 180 -28.00 0.88 14.47
N ARG A 181 -27.74 0.45 15.71
CA ARG A 181 -26.46 -0.17 16.10
C ARG A 181 -26.28 -1.56 15.47
N GLU A 182 -27.33 -2.38 15.51
CA GLU A 182 -27.32 -3.68 14.84
C GLU A 182 -27.14 -3.50 13.33
N PHE A 183 -27.86 -2.56 12.72
CA PHE A 183 -27.67 -2.22 11.30
C PHE A 183 -26.21 -1.90 10.99
N ALA A 184 -25.58 -0.99 11.73
CA ALA A 184 -24.19 -0.60 11.51
C ALA A 184 -23.20 -1.78 11.66
N GLU A 185 -23.39 -2.63 12.68
CA GLU A 185 -22.55 -3.82 12.90
C GLU A 185 -22.70 -4.85 11.76
N ARG A 186 -23.94 -5.13 11.34
CA ARG A 186 -24.24 -6.06 10.24
C ARG A 186 -23.69 -5.55 8.92
N TRP A 187 -23.88 -4.27 8.66
CA TRP A 187 -23.39 -3.59 7.47
C TRP A 187 -21.86 -3.67 7.40
N LEU A 188 -21.16 -3.34 8.49
CA LEU A 188 -19.70 -3.42 8.57
C LEU A 188 -19.20 -4.84 8.31
N ARG A 189 -19.79 -5.82 9.01
CA ARG A 189 -19.44 -7.23 8.89
C ARG A 189 -19.60 -7.72 7.45
N TYR A 190 -20.66 -7.30 6.77
CA TYR A 190 -20.88 -7.65 5.37
C TYR A 190 -19.76 -7.11 4.47
N PHE A 191 -19.46 -5.81 4.54
CA PHE A 191 -18.46 -5.19 3.67
C PHE A 191 -17.03 -5.65 3.95
N LEU A 192 -16.65 -5.82 5.22
CA LEU A 192 -15.28 -6.20 5.59
C LEU A 192 -15.02 -7.71 5.56
N LEU A 193 -16.03 -8.56 5.77
CA LEU A 193 -15.80 -10.00 5.94
C LEU A 193 -16.61 -10.84 4.95
N GLU A 194 -17.93 -10.70 4.94
CA GLU A 194 -18.79 -11.69 4.27
C GLU A 194 -18.73 -11.56 2.76
N SER A 195 -18.73 -10.32 2.26
CA SER A 195 -18.70 -10.02 0.83
C SER A 195 -17.42 -10.50 0.13
N VAL A 196 -16.32 -10.64 0.88
CA VAL A 196 -15.00 -11.06 0.40
C VAL A 196 -14.50 -12.34 1.07
N SER A 197 -15.42 -13.13 1.64
CA SER A 197 -15.09 -14.30 2.49
C SER A 197 -14.26 -15.36 1.77
N ASP A 198 -14.59 -15.69 0.52
CA ASP A 198 -13.82 -16.66 -0.27
C ASP A 198 -12.40 -16.17 -0.56
N GLN A 199 -12.25 -14.89 -0.92
CA GLN A 199 -10.96 -14.22 -1.16
C GLN A 199 -10.12 -14.20 0.13
N LEU A 200 -10.72 -13.83 1.26
CA LEU A 200 -10.09 -13.86 2.59
C LEU A 200 -9.60 -15.25 2.94
N TYR A 201 -10.45 -16.25 2.79
CA TYR A 201 -10.10 -17.62 3.15
C TYR A 201 -8.88 -18.12 2.38
N VAL A 202 -8.88 -17.99 1.05
CA VAL A 202 -7.77 -18.50 0.23
C VAL A 202 -6.50 -17.66 0.39
N PHE A 203 -6.61 -16.35 0.58
CA PHE A 203 -5.47 -15.49 0.90
C PHE A 203 -4.81 -15.89 2.21
N LEU A 204 -5.58 -15.99 3.30
CA LEU A 204 -5.07 -16.39 4.61
C LEU A 204 -4.47 -17.79 4.59
N LYS A 205 -5.11 -18.72 3.86
CA LYS A 205 -4.57 -20.07 3.64
C LYS A 205 -3.20 -20.01 2.95
N GLY A 206 -3.04 -19.19 1.92
CA GLY A 206 -1.75 -18.99 1.25
C GLY A 206 -0.70 -18.36 2.15
N LEU A 207 -1.07 -17.32 2.89
CA LEU A 207 -0.21 -16.62 3.84
C LEU A 207 0.32 -17.57 4.92
N TYR A 208 -0.59 -18.26 5.62
CA TYR A 208 -0.23 -19.15 6.73
C TYR A 208 0.47 -20.44 6.31
N GLN A 209 0.46 -20.79 5.02
CA GLN A 209 1.31 -21.86 4.48
C GLN A 209 2.78 -21.47 4.43
N VAL A 210 3.08 -20.16 4.33
CA VAL A 210 4.44 -19.66 4.23
C VAL A 210 4.96 -19.22 5.59
N ILE A 211 4.20 -18.39 6.30
CA ILE A 211 4.57 -17.89 7.64
C ILE A 211 3.53 -18.36 8.69
N PRO A 212 3.95 -19.07 9.75
CA PRO A 212 3.03 -19.49 10.81
C PRO A 212 2.30 -18.31 11.45
N ARG A 213 0.98 -18.44 11.63
CA ARG A 213 0.12 -17.40 12.23
C ARG A 213 0.64 -16.93 13.59
N GLN A 214 1.23 -17.82 14.37
CA GLN A 214 1.75 -17.52 15.71
C GLN A 214 2.86 -16.48 15.71
N ILE A 215 3.67 -16.42 14.64
CA ILE A 215 4.72 -15.40 14.48
C ILE A 215 4.07 -14.05 14.18
N LEU A 216 3.04 -14.04 13.33
CA LEU A 216 2.32 -12.81 12.98
C LEU A 216 1.61 -12.21 14.20
N MET A 217 1.05 -13.04 15.09
CA MET A 217 0.35 -12.58 16.30
C MET A 217 1.25 -11.87 17.33
N LEU A 218 2.57 -11.78 17.11
CA LEU A 218 3.48 -10.99 17.92
C LEU A 218 3.39 -9.49 17.60
N PHE A 219 2.87 -9.14 16.42
CA PHE A 219 2.70 -7.77 15.96
C PHE A 219 1.31 -7.25 16.31
N ASP A 220 1.21 -5.96 16.55
CA ASP A 220 -0.06 -5.24 16.33
C ASP A 220 -0.27 -4.91 14.83
N ALA A 221 -1.41 -4.30 14.50
CA ALA A 221 -1.77 -4.00 13.11
C ALA A 221 -0.84 -2.95 12.47
N GLU A 222 -0.38 -1.97 13.24
CA GLU A 222 0.50 -0.90 12.76
C GLU A 222 1.91 -1.46 12.53
N GLU A 223 2.42 -2.27 13.46
CA GLU A 223 3.70 -2.95 13.32
C GLU A 223 3.72 -3.90 12.13
N LEU A 224 2.65 -4.69 11.91
CA LEU A 224 2.55 -5.58 10.75
C LEU A 224 2.53 -4.81 9.43
N ASP A 225 1.75 -3.72 9.36
CA ASP A 225 1.74 -2.85 8.19
C ASP A 225 3.15 -2.29 7.95
N TYR A 226 3.80 -1.82 9.00
CA TYR A 226 5.13 -1.25 8.92
C TYR A 226 6.20 -2.26 8.46
N VAL A 227 6.11 -3.52 8.87
CA VAL A 227 7.00 -4.59 8.37
C VAL A 227 6.74 -4.87 6.89
N LEU A 228 5.49 -4.85 6.44
CA LEU A 228 5.12 -5.05 5.03
C LEU A 228 5.47 -3.86 4.14
N CYS A 229 5.37 -2.67 4.69
CA CYS A 229 5.43 -1.41 3.96
C CYS A 229 6.80 -0.75 4.06
N GLY A 230 7.52 -0.91 5.16
CA GLY A 230 8.66 -0.07 5.51
C GLY A 230 8.25 1.36 5.84
N CYS A 231 9.23 2.20 6.17
CA CYS A 231 9.00 3.60 6.54
C CYS A 231 8.79 4.51 5.33
N ASP A 232 7.71 5.30 5.31
CA ASP A 232 7.47 6.31 4.28
C ASP A 232 8.25 7.62 4.49
N SER A 233 8.71 7.88 5.73
CA SER A 233 9.55 9.02 6.07
C SER A 233 11.03 8.61 6.06
N ILE A 234 11.79 9.20 5.14
CA ILE A 234 13.22 8.99 5.04
C ILE A 234 13.92 10.03 5.92
N ASP A 235 14.56 9.57 6.99
CA ASP A 235 15.48 10.41 7.76
C ASP A 235 16.81 10.50 7.02
N VAL A 236 17.05 11.64 6.36
CA VAL A 236 18.29 11.90 5.62
C VAL A 236 19.51 11.92 6.54
N THR A 237 19.33 12.27 7.83
CA THR A 237 20.41 12.26 8.82
C THR A 237 20.83 10.82 9.13
N ASP A 238 19.86 9.92 9.33
CA ASP A 238 20.11 8.49 9.51
C ASP A 238 20.75 7.87 8.25
N TRP A 239 20.30 8.30 7.07
CA TRP A 239 20.84 7.84 5.80
C TRP A 239 22.31 8.21 5.65
N GLU A 240 22.66 9.47 5.85
CA GLU A 240 24.03 9.95 5.76
C GLU A 240 24.94 9.29 6.80
N ALA A 241 24.46 9.15 8.04
CA ALA A 241 25.22 8.55 9.14
C ALA A 241 25.61 7.09 8.88
N HIS A 242 24.77 6.35 8.15
CA HIS A 242 24.97 4.93 7.84
C HIS A 242 25.40 4.68 6.39
N THR A 243 25.87 5.71 5.69
CA THR A 243 26.38 5.57 4.33
C THR A 243 27.88 5.27 4.30
N ASN A 244 28.27 4.19 3.63
CA ASN A 244 29.65 3.91 3.31
C ASN A 244 30.12 4.78 2.13
N CYS A 245 31.33 5.33 2.23
CA CYS A 245 31.93 6.12 1.15
C CYS A 245 33.25 5.51 0.69
N SER A 246 33.47 5.47 -0.63
CA SER A 246 34.78 5.13 -1.19
C SER A 246 35.84 6.15 -0.78
N GLN A 247 37.10 5.71 -0.63
CA GLN A 247 38.21 6.55 -0.19
C GLN A 247 38.42 7.80 -1.06
N ASN A 248 38.26 7.68 -2.37
CA ASN A 248 38.42 8.79 -3.33
C ASN A 248 37.27 9.82 -3.30
N LEU A 249 36.13 9.48 -2.69
CA LEU A 249 34.99 10.38 -2.53
C LEU A 249 34.97 11.04 -1.14
N THR A 250 35.55 10.36 -0.15
CA THR A 250 35.59 10.82 1.23
C THR A 250 36.35 12.15 1.34
N GLY A 251 35.76 13.14 2.02
CA GLY A 251 36.34 14.48 2.19
C GLY A 251 36.25 15.41 0.98
N THR A 252 35.69 14.94 -0.15
CA THR A 252 35.51 15.78 -1.34
C THR A 252 34.35 16.77 -1.19
N ARG A 253 34.38 17.84 -1.99
CA ARG A 253 33.24 18.79 -2.09
C ARG A 253 31.99 18.12 -2.68
N VAL A 254 32.18 17.16 -3.60
CA VAL A 254 31.09 16.41 -4.22
C VAL A 254 30.26 15.66 -3.19
N LEU A 255 30.90 14.96 -2.24
CA LEU A 255 30.19 14.24 -1.19
C LEU A 255 29.35 15.20 -0.33
N ARG A 256 29.91 16.35 0.04
CA ARG A 256 29.19 17.38 0.79
C ARG A 256 28.01 17.93 0.01
N TRP A 257 28.22 18.29 -1.24
CA TRP A 257 27.17 18.80 -2.12
C TRP A 257 26.06 17.78 -2.35
N PHE A 258 26.40 16.50 -2.49
CA PHE A 258 25.40 15.44 -2.60
C PHE A 258 24.45 15.47 -1.41
N TRP A 259 24.96 15.45 -0.17
CA TRP A 259 24.10 15.47 1.01
C TRP A 259 23.39 16.80 1.25
N GLU A 260 24.00 17.94 0.89
CA GLU A 260 23.29 19.23 0.86
C GLU A 260 22.08 19.17 -0.07
N LEU A 261 22.27 18.68 -1.30
CA LEU A 261 21.20 18.53 -2.29
C LEU A 261 20.13 17.53 -1.84
N VAL A 262 20.51 16.40 -1.25
CA VAL A 262 19.54 15.42 -0.73
C VAL A 262 18.73 16.00 0.41
N ARG A 263 19.32 16.78 1.33
CA ARG A 263 18.54 17.45 2.40
C ARG A 263 17.59 18.52 1.86
N GLU A 264 17.95 19.18 0.75
CA GLU A 264 17.09 20.18 0.08
C GLU A 264 15.93 19.55 -0.72
N MET A 265 16.01 18.26 -1.06
CA MET A 265 14.99 17.58 -1.88
C MET A 265 13.63 17.47 -1.17
N HIS A 266 12.57 17.54 -1.96
CA HIS A 266 11.22 17.17 -1.51
C HIS A 266 11.18 15.66 -1.15
N PRO A 267 10.38 15.22 -0.15
CA PRO A 267 10.30 13.81 0.27
C PRO A 267 10.05 12.80 -0.87
N GLU A 268 9.34 13.20 -1.91
CA GLU A 268 9.15 12.37 -3.10
C GLU A 268 10.47 12.01 -3.80
N TYR A 269 11.41 12.96 -3.91
CA TYR A 269 12.72 12.72 -4.51
C TYR A 269 13.64 11.88 -3.62
N HIS A 270 13.47 11.92 -2.29
CA HIS A 270 14.15 10.98 -1.39
C HIS A 270 13.78 9.54 -1.72
N ARG A 271 12.47 9.27 -1.88
CA ARG A 271 11.96 7.95 -2.23
C ARG A 271 12.46 7.48 -3.59
N ARG A 272 12.48 8.38 -4.58
CA ARG A 272 13.01 8.08 -5.92
C ARG A 272 14.51 7.78 -5.89
N LEU A 273 15.29 8.54 -5.12
CA LEU A 273 16.72 8.32 -4.98
C LEU A 273 17.02 6.99 -4.29
N LEU A 274 16.27 6.67 -3.23
CA LEU A 274 16.40 5.41 -2.53
C LEU A 274 16.07 4.25 -3.48
N GLN A 275 14.92 4.33 -4.15
CA GLN A 275 14.49 3.35 -5.16
C GLN A 275 15.51 3.16 -6.28
N PHE A 276 16.09 4.26 -6.76
CA PHE A 276 17.11 4.20 -7.81
C PHE A 276 18.36 3.46 -7.34
N ALA A 277 18.77 3.68 -6.09
CA ALA A 277 20.03 3.15 -5.56
C ALA A 277 19.92 1.75 -4.93
N THR A 278 18.75 1.35 -4.42
CA THR A 278 18.54 0.10 -3.66
C THR A 278 17.51 -0.82 -4.32
N GLY A 279 16.69 -0.30 -5.25
CA GLY A 279 15.54 -1.03 -5.76
C GLY A 279 14.31 -0.97 -4.83
N CYS A 280 14.37 -0.21 -3.74
CA CYS A 280 13.29 -0.02 -2.80
C CYS A 280 13.11 1.46 -2.44
N SER A 281 11.87 1.96 -2.38
CA SER A 281 11.54 3.35 -2.04
C SER A 281 11.36 3.62 -0.55
N ARG A 282 11.54 2.59 0.30
CA ARG A 282 11.23 2.57 1.74
C ARG A 282 12.42 2.11 2.56
N VAL A 283 12.47 2.54 3.82
CA VAL A 283 13.56 2.23 4.76
C VAL A 283 13.15 1.06 5.67
N PRO A 284 14.06 0.12 5.98
CA PRO A 284 13.80 -0.93 6.98
C PRO A 284 13.50 -0.36 8.36
N ILE A 285 12.82 -1.15 9.20
CA ILE A 285 12.42 -0.74 10.57
C ILE A 285 13.60 -0.34 11.47
N GLY A 286 14.75 -0.95 11.26
CA GLY A 286 15.95 -0.64 12.02
C GLY A 286 16.75 0.56 11.49
N GLY A 287 16.24 1.30 10.50
CA GLY A 287 16.91 2.41 9.82
C GLY A 287 17.90 1.96 8.75
N PHE A 288 18.67 2.90 8.22
CA PHE A 288 19.61 2.68 7.11
C PHE A 288 20.75 1.70 7.41
N ARG A 289 21.09 1.50 8.69
CA ARG A 289 22.06 0.49 9.14
C ARG A 289 21.63 -0.96 8.88
N HIS A 290 20.33 -1.19 8.68
CA HIS A 290 19.74 -2.50 8.42
C HIS A 290 19.33 -2.69 6.96
N LEU A 291 19.81 -1.85 6.05
CA LEU A 291 19.65 -2.13 4.63
C LEU A 291 20.24 -3.49 4.28
N THR A 292 19.50 -4.28 3.50
CA THR A 292 19.90 -5.60 3.04
C THR A 292 20.10 -5.62 1.53
N SER A 293 20.86 -6.60 1.05
CA SER A 293 20.86 -6.99 -0.37
C SER A 293 19.75 -8.00 -0.65
N HIS A 294 19.60 -8.39 -1.91
CA HIS A 294 18.66 -9.41 -2.40
C HIS A 294 18.77 -10.79 -1.72
N ASP A 295 19.87 -11.07 -1.01
CA ASP A 295 20.11 -12.32 -0.27
C ASP A 295 19.76 -12.20 1.23
N GLY A 296 19.21 -11.07 1.65
CA GLY A 296 18.85 -10.78 3.04
C GLY A 296 20.05 -10.45 3.94
N GLN A 297 21.28 -10.40 3.42
CA GLN A 297 22.45 -9.99 4.19
C GLN A 297 22.52 -8.47 4.30
N ILE A 298 23.02 -7.98 5.44
CA ILE A 298 23.21 -6.54 5.66
C ILE A 298 24.18 -5.99 4.60
N CYS A 299 23.69 -5.02 3.84
CA CYS A 299 24.40 -4.34 2.77
C CYS A 299 24.16 -2.83 2.90
N PRO A 300 25.08 -2.08 3.54
CA PRO A 300 24.90 -0.65 3.75
C PRO A 300 24.87 0.12 2.44
N PHE A 301 24.11 1.22 2.43
CA PHE A 301 24.13 2.15 1.31
C PHE A 301 25.55 2.67 1.07
N THR A 302 26.00 2.66 -0.17
CA THR A 302 27.39 2.96 -0.52
C THR A 302 27.49 4.00 -1.63
N LEU A 303 28.20 5.10 -1.38
CA LEU A 303 28.58 6.10 -2.38
C LEU A 303 29.99 5.83 -2.90
N LYS A 304 30.15 5.71 -4.22
CA LYS A 304 31.43 5.48 -4.87
C LYS A 304 31.78 6.59 -5.85
N GLY A 305 32.94 7.22 -5.70
CA GLY A 305 33.43 8.22 -6.65
C GLY A 305 33.92 7.56 -7.95
N VAL A 306 33.47 8.04 -9.10
CA VAL A 306 33.85 7.53 -10.43
C VAL A 306 34.31 8.65 -11.39
N HIS A 307 35.19 8.30 -12.32
CA HIS A 307 35.59 9.15 -13.45
C HIS A 307 34.63 8.97 -14.62
N SER A 308 33.36 9.26 -14.39
CA SER A 308 32.28 9.25 -15.40
C SER A 308 31.39 10.46 -15.15
N PRO A 309 30.83 11.11 -16.19
CA PRO A 309 29.92 12.24 -15.99
C PRO A 309 28.52 11.83 -15.51
N TYR A 310 28.20 10.52 -15.52
CA TYR A 310 26.87 10.01 -15.21
C TYR A 310 26.80 9.41 -13.81
N ILE A 311 25.65 9.58 -13.16
CA ILE A 311 25.30 8.84 -11.95
C ILE A 311 24.79 7.46 -12.36
N ARG A 312 25.27 6.40 -11.70
CA ARG A 312 24.85 5.01 -11.94
C ARG A 312 24.51 4.32 -10.64
N SER A 313 23.48 3.49 -10.63
CA SER A 313 23.16 2.64 -9.48
C SER A 313 23.52 1.18 -9.73
N HIS A 314 23.84 0.49 -8.65
CA HIS A 314 23.98 -0.96 -8.58
C HIS A 314 23.10 -1.43 -7.41
N SER A 315 21.80 -1.56 -7.67
CA SER A 315 20.77 -1.82 -6.65
C SER A 315 21.04 -3.07 -5.82
N CYS A 316 21.57 -4.14 -6.43
CA CYS A 316 21.96 -5.36 -5.71
C CYS A 316 22.99 -5.11 -4.60
N PHE A 317 23.70 -3.98 -4.63
CA PHE A 317 24.73 -3.63 -3.64
C PHE A 317 24.44 -2.32 -2.92
N ASN A 318 23.21 -1.81 -3.01
CA ASN A 318 22.81 -0.51 -2.45
C ASN A 318 23.80 0.61 -2.79
N ARG A 319 24.38 0.58 -4.01
CA ARG A 319 25.51 1.43 -4.39
C ARG A 319 25.14 2.47 -5.43
N LEU A 320 25.56 3.71 -5.19
CA LEU A 320 25.45 4.83 -6.12
C LEU A 320 26.84 5.33 -6.51
N ASP A 321 27.13 5.33 -7.81
CA ASP A 321 28.35 5.88 -8.37
C ASP A 321 28.16 7.38 -8.66
N LEU A 322 28.99 8.23 -8.05
CA LEU A 322 28.95 9.69 -8.18
C LEU A 322 30.12 10.22 -9.02
N PRO A 323 29.88 11.17 -9.94
CA PRO A 323 30.95 11.85 -10.69
C PRO A 323 31.88 12.63 -9.76
N LEU A 324 33.20 12.50 -9.91
CA LEU A 324 34.20 13.15 -9.02
C LEU A 324 34.45 14.64 -9.30
N THR A 325 34.17 15.11 -10.51
CA THR A 325 34.55 16.46 -10.97
C THR A 325 33.40 17.42 -11.35
N PRO A 326 32.13 17.22 -10.96
CA PRO A 326 31.08 18.17 -11.32
C PRO A 326 31.20 19.47 -10.51
N SER A 327 30.70 20.58 -11.04
CA SER A 327 30.28 21.71 -10.20
C SER A 327 29.02 21.37 -9.39
N GLN A 328 28.69 22.13 -8.35
CA GLN A 328 27.46 21.88 -7.58
C GLN A 328 26.19 21.98 -8.45
N ALA A 329 26.17 22.90 -9.41
CA ALA A 329 25.05 23.06 -10.34
C ALA A 329 24.93 21.84 -11.28
N GLU A 330 26.04 21.37 -11.84
CA GLU A 330 26.07 20.17 -12.67
C GLU A 330 25.65 18.93 -11.89
N LEU A 331 26.11 18.77 -10.64
CA LEU A 331 25.70 17.66 -9.79
C LEU A 331 24.18 17.70 -9.52
N ARG A 332 23.62 18.88 -9.27
CA ARG A 332 22.17 19.07 -9.11
C ARG A 332 21.43 18.66 -10.38
N GLU A 333 21.83 19.18 -11.54
CA GLU A 333 21.17 18.87 -12.81
C GLU A 333 21.21 17.37 -13.13
N VAL A 334 22.39 16.74 -13.03
CA VAL A 334 22.53 15.31 -13.31
C VAL A 334 21.72 14.47 -12.33
N LEU A 335 21.72 14.82 -11.04
CA LEU A 335 20.96 14.13 -10.01
C LEU A 335 19.45 14.23 -10.26
N TYR A 336 18.91 15.43 -10.44
CA TYR A 336 17.48 15.61 -10.71
C TYR A 336 17.05 15.00 -12.06
N ALA A 337 17.90 15.09 -13.09
CA ALA A 337 17.62 14.44 -14.38
C ALA A 337 17.53 12.92 -14.22
N THR A 338 18.46 12.31 -13.48
CA THR A 338 18.47 10.86 -13.18
C THR A 338 17.21 10.42 -12.42
N LEU A 339 16.69 11.26 -11.52
CA LEU A 339 15.48 10.97 -10.72
C LEU A 339 14.17 11.34 -11.42
N SER A 340 14.23 12.12 -12.51
CA SER A 340 13.07 12.59 -13.27
C SER A 340 12.80 11.77 -14.51
N THR A 341 13.76 11.00 -15.01
CA THR A 341 13.52 9.99 -16.03
C THR A 341 12.53 8.97 -15.46
N GLU A 342 11.30 9.00 -15.97
CA GLU A 342 10.26 8.02 -15.65
C GLU A 342 10.85 6.61 -15.73
N THR A 343 10.44 5.76 -14.79
CA THR A 343 10.75 4.33 -14.65
C THR A 343 10.36 3.51 -15.91
N TYR A 344 11.02 3.78 -17.04
CA TYR A 344 10.98 3.00 -18.26
C TYR A 344 12.41 2.55 -18.56
N GLY A 345 12.76 1.36 -18.07
CA GLY A 345 13.94 0.66 -18.54
C GLY A 345 14.74 0.02 -17.43
N PHE A 346 14.57 -1.28 -17.28
CA PHE A 346 15.73 -2.14 -17.05
C PHE A 346 16.68 -1.92 -18.23
N THR A 347 17.68 -1.05 -18.07
CA THR A 347 18.82 -1.05 -18.97
C THR A 347 19.85 -2.01 -18.39
N THR A 348 19.70 -3.28 -18.76
CA THR A 348 20.82 -4.22 -18.82
C THR A 348 21.91 -3.61 -19.68
N ALA A 349 23.08 -3.38 -19.10
CA ALA A 349 24.33 -3.29 -19.86
C ALA A 349 24.83 -4.69 -20.18
#